data_AF-A0A960AS41-F1
#
_entry.id   AF-A0A960AS41-F1
#
_cell.length_a   1.000
_cell.length_b   1.000
_cell.length_c   1.000
_cell.angle_alpha   90.00
_cell.angle_beta   90.00
_cell.angle_gamma   90.00
#
_symmetry.space_group_name_H-M   'P 1'
#
loop_
_entity.id
_entity.type
_entity.pdbx_description
1 polymer ?
#
loop_
_entity_poly.entity_id
_entity_poly.type
_entity_poly.pdbx_seq_one_letter_code
_entity_poly.pdbx_strand_id
1 'polypeptide(L)'
;MSGTVHYPTLRAGREHLTDVLDAAAEGRPASVSRDKRTYATVDADRLAAYLRLVRPARAEVLAENDGWSVFIPGLPIAADGATLDEALDETVLALRDYADAWSERLHRVPNHVDNWGLVQVVEFSSDDQLKVWLRGE
;
A
#
# COMPACT_ATOMS: atom_id res chain seq x y z
N MET A 1 -30.53 6.44 -12.06
CA MET A 1 -29.90 5.27 -11.42
C MET A 1 -29.01 5.79 -10.30
N SER A 2 -29.04 5.17 -9.11
CA SER A 2 -28.22 5.64 -7.98
C SER A 2 -26.74 5.49 -8.32
N GLY A 3 -25.95 6.55 -8.15
CA GLY A 3 -24.53 6.57 -8.50
C GLY A 3 -23.67 5.66 -7.61
N THR A 4 -24.20 5.20 -6.48
CA THR A 4 -23.47 4.43 -5.45
C THR A 4 -24.00 3.01 -5.30
N VAL A 5 -23.10 2.05 -5.06
CA VAL A 5 -23.41 0.63 -4.88
C VAL A 5 -23.15 0.22 -3.43
N HIS A 6 -24.20 0.00 -2.64
CA HIS A 6 -24.08 -0.33 -1.23
C HIS A 6 -24.95 -1.54 -0.87
N TYR A 7 -24.30 -2.64 -0.48
CA TYR A 7 -25.00 -3.83 0.00
C TYR A 7 -24.92 -3.92 1.52
N PRO A 8 -26.07 -3.96 2.22
CA PRO A 8 -26.10 -3.91 3.69
C PRO A 8 -25.71 -5.23 4.35
N THR A 9 -25.53 -6.29 3.57
CA THR A 9 -25.14 -7.61 4.07
C THR A 9 -24.14 -8.28 3.13
N LEU A 10 -23.31 -9.17 3.69
CA LEU A 10 -22.38 -9.99 2.91
C LEU A 10 -23.11 -10.85 1.88
N ARG A 11 -24.29 -11.37 2.23
CA ARG A 11 -25.11 -12.18 1.32
C ARG A 11 -25.52 -11.39 0.09
N ALA A 12 -26.08 -10.20 0.29
CA ALA A 12 -26.50 -9.33 -0.81
C ALA A 12 -25.29 -8.89 -1.65
N GLY A 13 -24.17 -8.53 -1.02
CA GLY A 13 -22.94 -8.20 -1.74
C GLY A 13 -22.43 -9.36 -2.61
N ARG A 14 -22.53 -10.60 -2.13
CA ARG A 14 -22.14 -11.79 -2.90
C ARG A 14 -23.07 -12.07 -4.08
N GLU A 15 -24.39 -11.89 -3.90
CA GLU A 15 -25.38 -12.04 -4.98
C GLU A 15 -25.20 -10.99 -6.09
N HIS A 16 -24.52 -9.88 -5.78
CA HIS A 16 -24.28 -8.74 -6.66
C HIS A 16 -22.78 -8.39 -6.80
N LEU A 17 -21.90 -9.39 -6.77
CA LEU A 17 -20.46 -9.11 -6.75
C LEU A 17 -19.98 -8.37 -7.99
N THR A 18 -20.56 -8.65 -9.16
CA THR A 18 -20.26 -7.94 -10.41
C THR A 18 -20.55 -6.44 -10.27
N ASP A 19 -21.72 -6.07 -9.75
CA ASP A 19 -22.11 -4.66 -9.55
C ASP A 19 -21.11 -3.91 -8.63
N VAL A 20 -20.60 -4.61 -7.61
CA VAL A 20 -19.59 -4.06 -6.68
C VAL A 20 -18.26 -3.81 -7.38
N LEU A 21 -17.80 -4.76 -8.19
CA LEU A 21 -16.52 -4.66 -8.91
C LEU A 21 -16.58 -3.62 -10.03
N ASP A 22 -17.67 -3.59 -10.80
CA ASP A 22 -17.88 -2.62 -11.88
C ASP A 22 -17.90 -1.19 -11.31
N ALA A 23 -18.63 -0.97 -10.21
CA ALA A 23 -18.62 0.33 -9.55
C ALA A 23 -17.22 0.73 -9.04
N ALA A 24 -16.47 -0.21 -8.46
CA ALA A 24 -15.11 0.07 -8.00
C ALA A 24 -14.14 0.41 -9.15
N ALA A 25 -14.24 -0.30 -10.28
CA ALA A 25 -13.45 -0.04 -11.49
C ALA A 25 -13.75 1.35 -12.09
N GLU A 26 -15.02 1.74 -12.07
CA GLU A 26 -15.48 3.09 -12.45
C GLU A 26 -15.08 4.19 -11.45
N GLY A 27 -14.52 3.82 -10.28
CA GLY A 27 -14.17 4.74 -9.21
C GLY A 27 -15.37 5.26 -8.42
N ARG A 28 -16.53 4.61 -8.56
CA ARG A 28 -17.75 4.93 -7.83
C ARG A 28 -17.73 4.28 -6.45
N PRO A 29 -18.32 4.92 -5.42
CA PRO A 29 -18.42 4.31 -4.10
C PRO A 29 -19.14 2.96 -4.15
N ALA A 30 -18.41 1.91 -3.78
CA ALA A 30 -18.89 0.55 -3.68
C ALA A 30 -18.58 -0.02 -2.29
N SER A 31 -19.55 -0.67 -1.64
CA SER A 31 -19.32 -1.28 -0.33
C SER A 31 -20.20 -2.47 -0.03
N VAL A 32 -19.67 -3.40 0.78
CA VAL A 32 -20.42 -4.50 1.38
C VAL A 32 -20.33 -4.38 2.90
N SER A 33 -21.43 -4.56 3.61
CA SER A 33 -21.44 -4.61 5.07
C SER A 33 -21.50 -6.04 5.59
N ARG A 34 -20.73 -6.32 6.64
CA ARG A 34 -20.77 -7.59 7.39
C ARG A 34 -20.81 -7.25 8.87
N ASP A 35 -21.81 -7.81 9.57
CA ASP A 35 -22.12 -7.45 10.95
C ASP A 35 -22.36 -5.93 11.09
N LYS A 36 -21.56 -5.24 11.93
CA LYS A 36 -21.63 -3.78 12.13
C LYS A 36 -20.51 -3.02 11.40
N ARG A 37 -19.80 -3.67 10.47
CA ARG A 37 -18.67 -3.08 9.74
C ARG A 37 -19.00 -2.95 8.25
N THR A 38 -18.56 -1.85 7.66
CA THR A 38 -18.65 -1.58 6.22
C THR A 38 -17.26 -1.72 5.61
N TYR A 39 -17.18 -2.45 4.51
CA TYR A 39 -15.97 -2.68 3.74
C TYR A 39 -16.13 -1.98 2.40
N ALA A 40 -15.28 -1.00 2.12
CA ALA A 40 -15.22 -0.36 0.82
C ALA A 40 -14.50 -1.28 -0.18
N THR A 41 -15.01 -1.35 -1.40
CA THR A 41 -14.30 -1.97 -2.52
C THR A 41 -13.76 -0.87 -3.41
N VAL A 42 -12.47 -0.90 -3.65
CA VAL A 42 -11.75 0.09 -4.45
C VAL A 42 -10.88 -0.68 -5.43
N ASP A 43 -10.79 -0.20 -6.66
CA ASP A 43 -9.78 -0.67 -7.60
C ASP A 43 -8.38 -0.50 -7.01
N ALA A 44 -7.54 -1.52 -7.17
CA ALA A 44 -6.24 -1.60 -6.50
C ALA A 44 -5.27 -0.49 -6.97
N ASP A 45 -5.23 -0.23 -8.28
CA ASP A 45 -4.35 0.80 -8.85
C ASP A 45 -4.75 2.20 -8.37
N ARG A 46 -6.07 2.48 -8.34
CA ARG A 46 -6.59 3.74 -7.78
C ARG A 46 -6.25 3.89 -6.30
N LEU A 47 -6.39 2.83 -5.51
CA LEU A 47 -6.05 2.84 -4.08
C LEU A 47 -4.55 3.11 -3.88
N ALA A 48 -3.69 2.38 -4.60
CA ALA A 48 -2.24 2.52 -4.52
C ALA A 48 -1.78 3.92 -4.91
N ALA A 49 -2.33 4.48 -6.00
CA ALA A 49 -2.02 5.83 -6.44
C ALA A 49 -2.41 6.88 -5.39
N TYR A 50 -3.62 6.77 -4.83
CA TYR A 50 -4.07 7.68 -3.78
C TYR A 50 -3.24 7.55 -2.50
N LEU A 51 -2.91 6.33 -2.07
CA LEU A 51 -2.12 6.11 -0.86
C LEU A 51 -0.69 6.65 -0.99
N ARG A 52 -0.04 6.48 -2.14
CA ARG A 52 1.29 7.08 -2.41
C ARG A 52 1.25 8.61 -2.32
N LEU A 53 0.17 9.23 -2.77
CA LEU A 53 -0.03 10.68 -2.68
C LEU A 53 -0.17 11.16 -1.23
N VAL A 54 -0.98 10.48 -0.40
CA VAL A 54 -1.27 10.95 0.97
C VAL A 54 -0.29 10.45 2.03
N ARG A 55 0.50 9.41 1.70
CA ARG A 55 1.58 8.86 2.53
C ARG A 55 2.89 8.91 1.70
N PRO A 56 3.55 10.08 1.60
CA PRO A 56 4.87 10.15 0.97
C PRO A 56 5.87 9.26 1.71
N ALA A 57 6.83 8.67 0.99
CA ALA A 57 7.80 7.74 1.57
C ALA A 57 8.60 8.36 2.71
N ARG A 58 8.95 9.66 2.58
CA ARG A 58 9.88 10.36 3.47
C ARG A 58 11.21 9.60 3.61
N ALA A 59 11.63 8.90 2.56
CA ALA A 59 12.91 8.23 2.56
C ALA A 59 14.03 9.27 2.59
N GLU A 60 15.06 8.99 3.36
CA GLU A 60 16.32 9.74 3.36
C GLU A 60 17.32 8.97 2.51
N VAL A 61 17.88 9.65 1.52
CA VAL A 61 18.84 9.09 0.55
C VAL A 61 20.17 9.82 0.75
N LEU A 62 21.19 9.09 1.21
CA LEU A 62 22.49 9.63 1.55
C LEU A 62 23.59 8.95 0.74
N ALA A 63 24.60 9.71 0.34
CA ALA A 63 25.84 9.16 -0.20
C ALA A 63 26.86 8.99 0.93
N GLU A 64 27.36 7.77 1.15
CA GLU A 64 28.31 7.44 2.21
C GLU A 64 29.42 6.52 1.69
N ASN A 65 30.70 6.85 1.97
CA ASN A 65 31.87 5.98 1.71
C ASN A 65 31.89 5.28 0.33
N ASP A 66 31.75 6.07 -0.73
CA ASP A 66 31.68 5.61 -2.13
C ASP A 66 30.43 4.77 -2.50
N GLY A 67 29.41 4.73 -1.65
CA GLY A 67 28.12 4.08 -1.87
C GLY A 67 26.92 4.98 -1.52
N TRP A 68 25.75 4.36 -1.47
CA TRP A 68 24.47 4.99 -1.18
C TRP A 68 23.71 4.21 -0.11
N SER A 69 23.05 4.96 0.77
CA SER A 69 22.17 4.43 1.81
C SER A 69 20.80 5.06 1.68
N VAL A 70 19.75 4.24 1.81
CA VAL A 70 18.37 4.69 1.81
C VAL A 70 17.68 4.13 3.04
N PHE A 71 17.00 4.98 3.80
CA PHE A 71 16.21 4.55 4.95
C PHE A 71 14.94 5.38 5.11
N ILE A 72 13.95 4.81 5.81
CA ILE A 72 12.69 5.53 6.08
C ILE A 72 12.57 5.77 7.59
N PRO A 73 12.67 7.03 8.06
CA PRO A 73 12.57 7.36 9.48
C PRO A 73 11.29 6.82 10.12
N GLY A 74 11.45 6.16 11.28
CA GLY A 74 10.35 5.56 12.02
C GLY A 74 9.89 4.19 11.51
N LEU A 75 10.50 3.67 10.45
CA LEU A 75 10.30 2.31 9.96
C LEU A 75 11.60 1.50 10.06
N PRO A 76 11.52 0.17 10.27
CA PRO A 76 12.69 -0.70 10.25
C PRO A 76 13.09 -1.03 8.80
N ILE A 77 13.26 0.00 7.97
CA ILE A 77 13.58 -0.12 6.55
C ILE A 77 14.82 0.73 6.27
N ALA A 78 15.90 0.04 5.93
CA ALA A 78 17.16 0.64 5.50
C ALA A 78 17.87 -0.35 4.58
N ALA A 79 18.52 0.16 3.54
CA ALA A 79 19.35 -0.62 2.64
C ALA A 79 20.48 0.22 2.06
N ASP A 80 21.55 -0.46 1.63
CA ASP A 80 22.76 0.14 1.07
C ASP A 80 23.02 -0.44 -0.33
N GLY A 81 23.69 0.33 -1.19
CA GLY A 81 24.11 -0.10 -2.52
C GLY A 81 25.36 0.64 -3.00
N ALA A 82 26.10 0.07 -3.95
CA ALA A 82 27.26 0.74 -4.54
C ALA A 82 26.82 1.88 -5.48
N THR A 83 25.59 1.80 -6.00
CA THR A 83 24.93 2.88 -6.73
C THR A 83 23.60 3.26 -6.08
N LEU A 84 23.07 4.43 -6.42
CA LEU A 84 21.74 4.85 -5.96
C LEU A 84 20.64 3.87 -6.41
N ASP A 85 20.73 3.36 -7.63
CA ASP A 85 19.70 2.45 -8.16
C ASP A 85 19.73 1.10 -7.42
N GLU A 86 20.92 0.58 -7.13
CA GLU A 86 21.08 -0.61 -6.28
C GLU A 86 20.53 -0.39 -4.87
N ALA A 87 20.85 0.74 -4.23
CA ALA A 87 20.33 1.04 -2.89
C ALA A 87 18.78 1.15 -2.89
N LEU A 88 18.19 1.67 -3.96
CA LEU A 88 16.74 1.74 -4.13
C LEU A 88 16.13 0.35 -4.38
N ASP A 89 16.74 -0.48 -5.22
CA ASP A 89 16.28 -1.86 -5.46
C ASP A 89 16.30 -2.67 -4.15
N GLU A 90 17.39 -2.58 -3.38
CA GLU A 90 17.50 -3.25 -2.08
C GLU A 90 16.48 -2.68 -1.06
N THR A 91 16.20 -1.38 -1.11
CA THR A 91 15.13 -0.78 -0.28
C THR A 91 13.75 -1.31 -0.66
N VAL A 92 13.49 -1.51 -1.96
CA VAL A 92 12.24 -2.11 -2.42
C VAL A 92 12.12 -3.54 -1.91
N LEU A 93 13.18 -4.35 -1.98
CA LEU A 93 13.19 -5.69 -1.40
C LEU A 93 12.90 -5.66 0.11
N ALA A 94 13.55 -4.77 0.86
CA ALA A 94 13.29 -4.60 2.30
C ALA A 94 11.83 -4.20 2.60
N LEU A 95 11.20 -3.38 1.73
CA LEU A 95 9.78 -3.04 1.83
C LEU A 95 8.87 -4.25 1.60
N ARG A 96 9.20 -5.11 0.61
CA ARG A 96 8.47 -6.35 0.33
C ARG A 96 8.55 -7.31 1.52
N ASP A 97 9.76 -7.55 2.02
CA ASP A 97 10.00 -8.40 3.19
C ASP A 97 9.24 -7.90 4.43
N TYR A 98 9.21 -6.57 4.62
CA TYR A 98 8.45 -5.96 5.70
C TYR A 98 6.93 -6.14 5.53
N ALA A 99 6.40 -5.99 4.31
CA ALA A 99 4.99 -6.19 4.01
C ALA A 99 4.54 -7.63 4.27
N ASP A 100 5.36 -8.61 3.89
CA ASP A 100 5.13 -10.03 4.16
C ASP A 100 5.15 -10.30 5.67
N ALA A 101 6.20 -9.86 6.36
CA ALA A 101 6.30 -10.01 7.81
C ALA A 101 5.13 -9.32 8.56
N TRP A 102 4.64 -8.19 8.04
CA TRP A 102 3.48 -7.51 8.61
C TRP A 102 2.21 -8.33 8.48
N SER A 103 1.95 -8.85 7.28
CA SER A 103 0.80 -9.69 6.99
C SER A 103 0.80 -10.96 7.84
N GLU A 104 1.95 -11.60 7.99
CA GLU A 104 2.08 -12.83 8.79
C GLU A 104 1.94 -12.58 10.30
N ARG A 105 2.64 -11.55 10.82
CA ARG A 105 2.80 -11.40 12.28
C ARG A 105 2.80 -9.96 12.81
N LEU A 106 3.32 -8.96 12.09
CA LEU A 106 3.48 -7.61 12.67
C LEU A 106 2.17 -6.82 12.78
N HIS A 107 1.11 -7.21 12.07
CA HIS A 107 -0.22 -6.57 12.17
C HIS A 107 -0.85 -6.60 13.58
N ARG A 108 -0.25 -7.30 14.53
CA ARG A 108 -0.67 -7.37 15.95
C ARG A 108 0.30 -6.68 16.91
N VAL A 109 1.46 -6.22 16.43
CA VAL A 109 2.51 -5.66 17.29
C VAL A 109 2.26 -4.15 17.44
N PRO A 110 2.25 -3.58 18.66
CA PRO A 110 1.82 -2.19 18.91
C PRO A 110 2.53 -1.12 18.07
N ASN A 111 3.83 -1.26 17.82
CA ASN A 111 4.62 -0.30 17.02
C ASN A 111 4.50 -0.54 15.50
N HIS A 112 3.75 -1.55 15.05
CA HIS A 112 3.54 -1.88 13.64
C HIS A 112 2.07 -1.90 13.21
N VAL A 113 1.13 -1.99 14.14
CA VAL A 113 -0.31 -2.18 13.85
C VAL A 113 -0.88 -1.14 12.87
N ASP A 114 -0.42 0.10 12.94
CA ASP A 114 -0.91 1.21 12.10
C ASP A 114 -0.18 1.32 10.73
N ASN A 115 0.72 0.39 10.42
CA ASN A 115 1.43 0.36 9.14
C ASN A 115 0.65 -0.33 8.01
N TRP A 116 -0.62 -0.71 8.24
CA TRP A 116 -1.47 -1.31 7.20
C TRP A 116 -1.46 -0.47 5.90
N GLY A 117 -1.52 0.87 6.00
CA GLY A 117 -1.54 1.75 4.82
C GLY A 117 -0.22 1.72 4.02
N LEU A 118 0.92 1.54 4.69
CA LEU A 118 2.20 1.30 4.01
C LEU A 118 2.18 -0.04 3.29
N VAL A 119 1.70 -1.09 3.95
CA VAL A 119 1.62 -2.43 3.36
C VAL A 119 0.74 -2.43 2.12
N GLN A 120 -0.38 -1.70 2.12
CA GLN A 120 -1.21 -1.53 0.91
C GLN A 120 -0.45 -0.80 -0.22
N VAL A 121 0.37 0.22 0.08
CA VAL A 121 1.22 0.89 -0.92
C VAL A 121 2.20 -0.10 -1.54
N VAL A 122 2.88 -0.88 -0.71
CA VAL A 122 3.85 -1.88 -1.16
C VAL A 122 3.15 -2.91 -2.03
N GLU A 123 2.14 -3.60 -1.50
CA GLU A 123 1.46 -4.72 -2.18
C GLU A 123 0.88 -4.34 -3.55
N PHE A 124 0.31 -3.14 -3.67
CA PHE A 124 -0.37 -2.70 -4.90
C PHE A 124 0.46 -1.78 -5.79
N SER A 125 1.76 -1.66 -5.56
CA SER A 125 2.67 -0.93 -6.45
C SER A 125 3.64 -1.89 -7.13
N SER A 126 4.06 -1.58 -8.35
CA SER A 126 5.24 -2.20 -8.95
C SER A 126 6.52 -1.69 -8.28
N ASP A 127 7.64 -2.39 -8.50
CA ASP A 127 8.94 -1.96 -7.95
C ASP A 127 9.37 -0.59 -8.50
N ASP A 128 9.17 -0.34 -9.80
CA ASP A 128 9.42 0.98 -10.40
C ASP A 128 8.58 2.08 -9.75
N GLN A 129 7.31 1.79 -9.47
CA GLN A 129 6.41 2.72 -8.78
C GLN A 129 6.85 3.00 -7.34
N LEU A 130 7.42 2.01 -6.65
CA LEU A 130 7.99 2.18 -5.32
C LEU A 130 9.29 2.99 -5.37
N LYS A 131 10.15 2.78 -6.39
CA LYS A 131 11.36 3.59 -6.57
C LYS A 131 11.05 5.07 -6.82
N VAL A 132 10.06 5.37 -7.65
CA VAL A 132 9.57 6.75 -7.85
C VAL A 132 9.05 7.33 -6.53
N TRP A 133 8.24 6.57 -5.80
CA TRP A 133 7.70 7.00 -4.50
C TRP A 133 8.80 7.24 -3.44
N LEU A 134 9.85 6.40 -3.41
CA LEU A 134 11.02 6.57 -2.53
C LEU A 134 11.81 7.85 -2.85
N ARG A 135 11.90 8.23 -4.13
CA ARG A 135 12.54 9.49 -4.57
C ARG A 135 11.71 10.73 -4.23
N GLY A 136 10.44 10.56 -3.85
CA GLY A 136 9.52 11.67 -3.59
C GLY A 136 9.03 12.38 -4.84
N GLU A 137 9.06 11.67 -5.98
CA GLU A 137 8.60 12.14 -7.30
C GLU A 137 7.12 11.80 -7.57
#